data_AF-A0A1L8SVG0-F1
#
_entry.id   AF-A0A1L8SVG0-F1
#
_cell.length_a   1.000
_cell.length_b   1.000
_cell.length_c   1.000
_cell.angle_alpha   90.00
_cell.angle_beta   90.00
_cell.angle_gamma   90.00
#
_symmetry.space_group_name_H-M   'P 1'
#
loop_
_entity.id
_entity.type
_entity.pdbx_description
1 polymer ?
#
loop_
_entity_poly.entity_id
_entity_poly.type
_entity_poly.pdbx_seq_one_letter_code
_entity_poly.pdbx_strand_id
1 'polypeptide(L)' 'MEINESVLLLIKTELAAAKCELERLENLTFASDLKEARIEILRQEIQQAEERLKL' A
#
# COMPACT_ATOMS: atom_id res chain seq x y z
N MET A 1 -17.56 -8.13 12.57
CA MET A 1 -16.88 -7.23 13.53
C MET A 1 -17.12 -5.82 13.00
N GLU A 2 -17.78 -4.93 13.73
CA GLU A 2 -17.92 -3.54 13.29
C GLU A 2 -16.52 -2.90 13.27
N ILE A 3 -16.06 -2.49 12.09
CA ILE A 3 -14.82 -1.73 11.96
C ILE A 3 -15.13 -0.31 12.44
N ASN A 4 -14.46 0.11 13.51
CA ASN A 4 -14.56 1.48 14.02
C ASN A 4 -14.11 2.47 12.92
N GLU A 5 -14.82 3.59 12.75
CA GLU A 5 -14.49 4.64 11.77
C GLU A 5 -13.04 5.12 11.86
N SER A 6 -12.45 5.14 13.06
CA SER A 6 -11.04 5.47 13.26
C SER A 6 -10.09 4.44 12.63
N VAL A 7 -10.43 3.15 12.70
CA VAL A 7 -9.68 2.07 12.05
C VAL A 7 -9.84 2.16 10.53
N LEU A 8 -11.03 2.48 10.04
CA LEU A 8 -11.27 2.69 8.61
C LEU A 8 -10.46 3.87 8.06
N LEU A 9 -10.40 4.98 8.81
CA LEU A 9 -9.61 6.15 8.45
C LEU A 9 -8.11 5.84 8.41
N LEU A 10 -7.63 5.05 9.38
CA LEU A 10 -6.24 4.60 9.42
C LEU A 10 -5.91 3.76 8.17
N ILE A 11 -6.72 2.76 7.86
CA ILE A 11 -6.54 1.89 6.68
C ILE A 11 -6.49 2.73 5.39
N LYS A 12 -7.38 3.73 5.24
CA LYS A 12 -7.38 4.62 4.07
C LYS A 12 -6.11 5.47 3.99
N THR A 13 -5.62 5.95 5.12
CA THR A 13 -4.41 6.78 5.19
C THR A 13 -3.17 5.97 4.83
N GLU A 14 -3.04 4.76 5.39
CA GLU A 14 -1.96 3.83 5.10
C GLU A 14 -1.99 3.38 3.63
N LEU A 15 -3.17 3.10 3.08
CA LEU A 15 -3.35 2.76 1.67
C LEU A 15 -2.89 3.89 0.74
N ALA A 16 -3.24 5.14 1.05
CA ALA A 16 -2.80 6.29 0.27
C ALA A 16 -1.27 6.44 0.31
N ALA A 17 -0.66 6.30 1.49
CA ALA A 17 0.80 6.36 1.63
C ALA A 17 1.51 5.25 0.85
N ALA A 18 1.00 4.00 0.91
CA ALA A 18 1.56 2.87 0.18
C ALA A 18 1.49 3.08 -1.34
N LYS A 19 0.38 3.64 -1.86
CA LYS A 19 0.22 3.96 -3.29
C LYS A 19 1.21 5.04 -3.74
N CYS A 20 1.37 6.11 -2.95
CA CYS A 20 2.36 7.15 -3.25
C CYS A 20 3.79 6.62 -3.29
N GLU A 21 4.15 5.74 -2.34
CA GLU A 21 5.48 5.13 -2.32
C GLU A 21 5.70 4.19 -3.51
N LEU A 22 4.68 3.39 -3.88
CA LEU A 22 4.76 2.53 -5.05
C LEU A 22 5.00 3.35 -6.33
N GLU A 23 4.23 4.41 -6.55
CA GLU A 23 4.41 5.33 -7.69
C GLU A 23 5.81 5.95 -7.68
N ARG A 24 6.29 6.38 -6.51
CA ARG A 24 7.64 6.94 -6.37
C ARG A 24 8.70 5.93 -6.78
N LEU A 25 8.60 4.67 -6.34
CA LEU A 25 9.55 3.62 -6.66
C LEU A 25 9.48 3.23 -8.14
N GLU A 26 8.29 3.09 -8.72
CA GLU A 26 8.12 2.75 -10.14
C GLU A 26 8.73 3.81 -11.08
N ASN A 27 8.78 5.07 -10.64
CA ASN A 27 9.42 6.17 -11.36
C ASN A 27 10.96 6.25 -11.22
N LEU A 28 11.57 5.44 -10.34
CA LEU A 28 13.03 5.39 -10.22
C LEU A 28 13.62 4.59 -11.39
N THR A 29 14.54 5.20 -12.13
CA THR A 29 15.13 4.61 -13.35
C THR A 29 16.26 3.63 -13.09
N PHE A 30 16.71 3.49 -11.85
CA PHE A 30 17.77 2.53 -11.50
C PHE A 30 17.17 1.16 -11.18
N ALA A 31 17.87 0.11 -11.59
CA ALA A 31 17.55 -1.26 -11.20
C ALA A 31 18.18 -1.58 -9.84
N SER A 32 17.40 -2.18 -8.94
CA SER A 32 17.86 -2.62 -7.62
C SER A 32 16.95 -3.71 -7.10
N ASP A 33 17.54 -4.84 -6.67
CA ASP A 33 16.77 -5.95 -6.10
C ASP A 33 15.98 -5.52 -4.85
N LEU A 34 16.53 -4.58 -4.07
CA LEU A 34 15.84 -3.98 -2.91
C LEU A 34 14.61 -3.17 -3.33
N LYS A 35 14.71 -2.43 -4.45
CA LYS A 35 13.59 -1.67 -5.01
C LYS A 35 12.49 -2.62 -5.50
N GLU A 36 12.86 -3.66 -6.25
CA GLU A 36 11.89 -4.63 -6.77
C GLU A 36 11.21 -5.40 -5.65
N ALA A 37 11.95 -5.87 -4.65
CA ALA A 37 11.38 -6.53 -3.47
C ALA A 37 10.42 -5.60 -2.70
N ARG A 38 10.74 -4.31 -2.57
CA ARG A 38 9.85 -3.35 -1.92
C ARG A 38 8.57 -3.10 -2.73
N ILE A 39 8.67 -3.03 -4.06
CA ILE A 39 7.51 -2.91 -4.98
C ILE A 39 6.57 -4.11 -4.81
N GLU A 40 7.11 -5.34 -4.74
CA GLU A 40 6.31 -6.56 -4.54
C GLU A 40 5.56 -6.52 -3.20
N ILE A 41 6.25 -6.15 -2.12
CA ILE A 41 5.63 -6.01 -0.79
C ILE A 41 4.52 -4.95 -0.81
N LEU A 42 4.78 -3.77 -1.37
CA LEU A 42 3.78 -2.69 -1.45
C LEU A 42 2.54 -3.11 -2.22
N ARG A 43 2.68 -3.87 -3.31
CA ARG A 43 1.54 -4.40 -4.07
C ARG A 43 0.68 -5.34 -3.22
N GLN A 44 1.30 -6.19 -2.41
CA GLN A 44 0.58 -7.07 -1.47
C GLN A 44 -0.10 -6.27 -0.35
N GLU A 45 0.58 -5.30 0.24
CA GLU A 45 0.03 -4.41 1.28
C GLU A 45 -1.20 -3.63 0.76
N ILE A 46 -1.09 -3.07 -0.46
CA ILE A 46 -2.18 -2.36 -1.14
C ILE A 46 -3.37 -3.30 -1.38
N GLN A 47 -3.13 -4.49 -1.92
CA GLN A 47 -4.20 -5.46 -2.19
C GLN A 47 -4.94 -5.82 -0.89
N GLN A 48 -4.21 -6.13 0.18
CA GLN A 48 -4.81 -6.49 1.47
C GLN A 48 -5.61 -5.34 2.07
N ALA A 49 -5.10 -4.11 1.98
CA ALA A 49 -5.82 -2.93 2.44
C ALA A 49 -7.10 -2.67 1.62
N GLU A 50 -7.05 -2.83 0.29
CA GLU A 50 -8.22 -2.71 -0.57
C GLU A 50 -9.27 -3.80 -0.31
N GLU A 51 -8.85 -5.03 -0.04
CA GLU A 51 -9.74 -6.12 0.37
C GLU A 51 -10.42 -5.82 1.70
N ARG A 52 -9.68 -5.28 2.69
CA ARG A 52 -10.23 -4.84 3.98
C ARG A 52 -11.23 -3.69 3.85
N LEU A 53 -11.09 -2.83 2.85
CA LEU A 53 -12.01 -1.71 2.58
C LEU A 53 -13.27 -2.11 1.80
N LYS A 54 -13.29 -3.30 1.18
CA LYS A 54 -14.46 -3.85 0.47
C LYS A 54 -15.39 -4.65 1.39
N LEU A 55 -14.94 -4.98 2.60
CA LEU A 55 -15.71 -5.60 3.68
C LEU A 55 -16.53 -4.56 4.45
#